data_AF-A0A8S0FTD0-F1
#
_entry.id   AF-A0A8S0FTD0-F1
#
_cell.length_a   1.000
_cell.length_b   1.000
_cell.length_c   1.000
_cell.angle_alpha   90.00
_cell.angle_beta   90.00
_cell.angle_gamma   90.00
#
_symmetry.space_group_name_H-M   'P 1'
#
loop_
_entity.id
_entity.type
_entity.pdbx_description
1 polymer ?
#
loop_
_entity_poly.entity_id
_entity_poly.type
_entity_poly.pdbx_seq_one_letter_code
_entity_poly.pdbx_strand_id
1 'polypeptide(L)'
;MRIFCSTREILIGIEDNKPQAISMLRAVLADSHDISLRVIPTKYPSGGAKQLTYILTGKQVPHGGRSSDIGVLMQNVGTAYAVKRAVIDGEPITERVVTLTGEAIARPGNVWARLGTPVRHLLNDAGFCPSADQMVIMGGPLMGFTLPWLDVPVVKITNCLLAPSANGGPTWRTTGRTKLHPL
;
A
#
# COMPACT_ATOMS: atom_id res chain seq x y z
N MET A 1 11.71 13.76 2.82
CA MET A 1 10.84 14.71 2.10
C MET A 1 11.39 16.13 2.08
N ARG A 2 11.62 16.77 3.24
CA ARG A 2 12.07 18.18 3.35
C ARG A 2 13.38 18.48 2.61
N ILE A 3 14.29 17.50 2.58
CA ILE A 3 15.58 17.60 1.88
C ILE A 3 15.40 17.77 0.35
N PHE A 4 14.27 17.32 -0.21
CA PHE A 4 14.07 17.24 -1.66
C PHE A 4 13.05 18.19 -2.22
N CYS A 5 12.01 18.49 -1.45
CA CYS A 5 10.94 19.37 -1.86
C CYS A 5 10.83 20.48 -0.82
N SER A 6 10.79 21.73 -1.26
CA SER A 6 10.50 22.89 -0.40
C SER A 6 9.02 22.90 0.02
N THR A 7 8.61 21.88 0.76
CA THR A 7 7.25 21.68 1.26
C THR A 7 7.01 22.52 2.49
N ARG A 8 5.96 23.34 2.46
CA ARG A 8 5.55 24.18 3.60
C ARG A 8 4.79 23.39 4.67
N GLU A 9 4.09 22.33 4.28
CA GLU A 9 3.27 21.50 5.16
C GLU A 9 3.36 20.03 4.72
N ILE A 10 3.39 19.11 5.68
CA ILE A 10 3.35 17.66 5.44
C ILE A 10 2.13 17.08 6.17
N LEU A 11 1.29 16.36 5.43
CA LEU A 11 0.13 15.66 5.99
C LEU A 11 0.36 14.15 5.96
N ILE A 12 0.20 13.49 7.10
CA ILE A 12 0.23 12.04 7.22
C ILE A 12 -1.20 11.54 7.42
N GLY A 13 -1.76 10.91 6.39
CA GLY A 13 -3.06 10.24 6.49
C GLY A 13 -2.91 8.82 7.02
N ILE A 14 -3.66 8.47 8.07
CA ILE A 14 -3.70 7.11 8.62
C ILE A 14 -5.16 6.69 8.87
N GLU A 15 -5.50 5.47 8.49
CA GLU A 15 -6.82 4.92 8.76
C GLU A 15 -7.04 4.66 10.26
N ASP A 16 -8.26 4.89 10.74
CA ASP A 16 -8.66 4.74 12.14
C ASP A 16 -8.52 3.32 12.71
N ASN A 17 -8.47 2.30 11.85
CA ASN A 17 -8.24 0.91 12.25
C ASN A 17 -6.79 0.58 12.64
N LYS A 18 -5.90 1.57 12.78
CA LYS A 18 -4.48 1.39 13.14
C LYS A 18 -4.11 2.14 14.44
N PRO A 19 -4.77 1.84 15.58
CA PRO A 19 -4.63 2.62 16.81
C PRO A 19 -3.20 2.67 17.36
N GLN A 20 -2.45 1.58 17.24
CA GLN A 20 -1.05 1.50 17.68
C GLN A 20 -0.16 2.46 16.89
N ALA A 21 -0.28 2.46 15.55
CA ALA A 21 0.47 3.36 14.69
C ALA A 21 0.07 4.82 14.88
N ILE A 22 -1.22 5.10 15.11
CA ILE A 22 -1.71 6.45 15.45
C ILE A 22 -1.06 6.93 16.75
N SER A 23 -1.06 6.10 17.79
CA SER A 23 -0.48 6.44 19.10
C SER A 23 1.02 6.75 18.98
N MET A 24 1.77 5.88 18.30
CA MET A 24 3.21 6.07 18.08
C MET A 24 3.51 7.34 17.27
N LEU A 25 2.77 7.59 16.18
CA LEU A 25 2.96 8.78 15.37
C LEU A 25 2.63 10.06 16.14
N ARG A 26 1.57 10.06 16.96
CA ARG A 26 1.26 11.21 17.82
C ARG A 26 2.38 11.51 18.81
N ALA A 27 2.96 10.48 19.42
CA ALA A 27 4.07 10.64 20.35
C ALA A 27 5.32 11.22 19.66
N VAL A 28 5.69 10.67 18.49
CA VAL A 28 6.88 11.12 17.74
C VAL A 28 6.70 12.52 17.15
N LEU A 29 5.47 12.90 16.81
CA LEU A 29 5.16 14.20 16.20
C LEU A 29 4.79 15.29 17.20
N ALA A 30 4.83 15.03 18.51
CA ALA A 30 4.37 15.97 19.53
C ALA A 30 5.03 17.36 19.42
N ASP A 31 6.31 17.41 19.08
CA ASP A 31 7.09 18.65 18.93
C ASP A 31 7.19 19.15 17.47
N SER A 32 6.57 18.44 16.53
CA SER A 32 6.60 18.79 15.10
C SER A 32 5.49 19.76 14.75
N HIS A 33 5.86 20.94 14.26
CA HIS A 33 4.89 22.00 13.93
C HIS A 33 4.49 22.01 12.44
N ASP A 34 5.29 21.39 11.57
CA ASP A 34 5.10 21.38 10.12
C ASP A 34 4.56 20.04 9.57
N ILE A 35 4.35 19.06 10.46
CA ILE A 35 3.84 17.73 10.12
C ILE A 35 2.54 17.50 10.90
N SER A 36 1.43 17.32 10.19
CA SER A 36 0.13 17.04 10.81
C SER A 36 -0.33 15.61 10.54
N LEU A 37 -0.68 14.90 11.61
CA LEU A 37 -1.32 13.58 11.53
C LEU A 37 -2.84 13.73 11.36
N ARG A 38 -3.40 13.10 10.33
CA ARG A 38 -4.84 13.08 10.04
C ARG A 38 -5.34 11.64 10.08
N VAL A 39 -6.16 11.33 11.08
CA VAL A 39 -6.86 10.05 11.16
C VAL A 39 -8.09 10.10 10.25
N ILE A 40 -8.22 9.13 9.35
CA ILE A 40 -9.31 9.05 8.37
C ILE A 40 -10.15 7.78 8.59
N PRO A 41 -11.45 7.79 8.25
CA PRO A 41 -12.27 6.59 8.34
C PRO A 41 -11.74 5.47 7.43
N THR A 42 -11.75 4.24 7.94
CA THR A 42 -11.47 3.02 7.13
C THR A 42 -12.64 2.74 6.18
N LYS A 43 -12.78 3.54 5.11
CA LYS A 43 -13.84 3.43 4.12
C LYS A 43 -13.28 3.46 2.71
N TYR A 44 -13.26 2.30 2.06
CA TYR A 44 -12.86 2.22 0.67
C TYR A 44 -13.81 3.04 -0.25
N PRO A 45 -13.33 3.83 -1.25
CA PRO A 45 -11.96 4.01 -1.72
C PRO A 45 -11.24 5.26 -1.15
N SER A 46 -11.23 5.49 0.17
CA SER A 46 -10.58 6.67 0.79
C SER A 46 -9.08 6.77 0.51
N GLY A 47 -8.39 5.66 0.26
CA GLY A 47 -6.96 5.62 -0.06
C GLY A 47 -6.60 6.02 -1.51
N GLY A 48 -7.59 6.24 -2.38
CA GLY A 48 -7.35 6.72 -3.74
C GLY A 48 -6.76 8.13 -3.74
N ALA A 49 -5.78 8.41 -4.61
CA ALA A 49 -5.01 9.65 -4.55
C ALA A 49 -5.88 10.92 -4.59
N LYS A 50 -6.92 10.95 -5.43
CA LYS A 50 -7.83 12.10 -5.55
C LYS A 50 -8.70 12.26 -4.29
N GLN A 51 -9.28 11.17 -3.80
CA GLN A 51 -10.12 11.14 -2.61
C GLN A 51 -9.31 11.53 -1.37
N LEU A 52 -8.13 10.94 -1.19
CA LEU A 52 -7.28 11.22 -0.05
C LEU A 52 -6.74 12.65 -0.09
N THR A 53 -6.39 13.17 -1.29
CA THR A 53 -6.03 14.59 -1.43
C THR A 53 -7.18 15.50 -0.96
N TYR A 54 -8.41 15.22 -1.36
CA TYR A 54 -9.58 15.98 -0.90
C TYR A 54 -9.82 15.84 0.60
N ILE A 55 -9.76 14.63 1.16
CA ILE A 55 -9.96 14.38 2.60
C ILE A 55 -8.91 15.13 3.44
N LEU A 56 -7.66 15.17 2.98
CA LEU A 56 -6.56 15.77 3.73
C LEU A 56 -6.44 17.28 3.54
N THR A 57 -6.75 17.79 2.35
CA THR A 57 -6.46 19.19 1.96
C THR A 57 -7.69 20.03 1.67
N GLY A 58 -8.87 19.41 1.49
CA GLY A 58 -10.08 20.06 0.99
C GLY A 58 -10.04 20.43 -0.50
N LYS A 59 -8.91 20.22 -1.19
CA LYS A 59 -8.73 20.57 -2.61
C LYS A 59 -9.16 19.43 -3.51
N GLN A 60 -9.85 19.77 -4.60
CA GLN A 60 -10.21 18.80 -5.63
C GLN A 60 -9.16 18.79 -6.74
N VAL A 61 -8.78 17.58 -7.17
CA VAL A 61 -7.92 17.39 -8.34
C VAL A 61 -8.80 17.58 -9.59
N PRO A 62 -8.39 18.44 -10.55
CA PRO A 62 -9.15 18.65 -11.78
C PRO A 62 -9.44 17.36 -12.54
N HIS A 63 -10.50 17.37 -13.34
CA HIS A 63 -10.77 16.26 -14.26
C HIS A 63 -9.59 16.10 -15.23
N GLY A 64 -9.11 14.87 -15.42
CA GLY A 64 -7.89 14.58 -16.19
C GLY A 64 -6.55 15.02 -15.56
N GLY A 65 -6.58 15.84 -14.50
CA GLY A 65 -5.39 16.34 -13.83
C GLY A 65 -4.79 15.38 -12.79
N ARG A 66 -3.61 15.77 -12.29
CA ARG A 66 -2.83 15.09 -11.24
C ARG A 66 -2.77 15.96 -9.98
N SER A 67 -2.51 15.35 -8.82
CA SER A 67 -2.34 16.10 -7.56
C SER A 67 -1.19 17.11 -7.62
N SER A 68 -0.18 16.87 -8.46
CA SER A 68 0.91 17.83 -8.73
C SER A 68 0.41 19.16 -9.28
N ASP A 69 -0.68 19.13 -10.04
CA ASP A 69 -1.23 20.32 -10.71
C ASP A 69 -1.88 21.29 -9.70
N ILE A 70 -2.18 20.80 -8.49
CA ILE A 70 -2.65 21.61 -7.35
C ILE A 70 -1.57 21.79 -6.27
N GLY A 71 -0.31 21.52 -6.61
CA GLY A 71 0.84 21.65 -5.70
C GLY A 71 0.92 20.58 -4.62
N VAL A 72 0.25 19.44 -4.81
CA VAL A 72 0.26 18.33 -3.83
C VAL A 72 1.09 17.17 -4.35
N LEU A 73 2.17 16.86 -3.64
CA LEU A 73 2.95 15.64 -3.87
C LEU A 73 2.45 14.55 -2.92
N MET A 74 1.91 13.49 -3.51
CA MET A 74 1.40 12.35 -2.75
C MET A 74 2.34 11.16 -2.87
N GLN A 75 2.72 10.58 -1.72
CA GLN A 75 3.65 9.47 -1.66
C GLN A 75 3.14 8.40 -0.71
N ASN A 76 3.27 7.14 -1.12
CA ASN A 76 3.05 6.00 -0.23
C ASN A 76 4.17 5.94 0.82
N VAL A 77 3.84 5.44 2.02
CA VAL A 77 4.80 5.28 3.11
C VAL A 77 6.02 4.44 2.73
N GLY A 78 5.84 3.37 1.94
CA GLY A 78 6.95 2.53 1.45
C GLY A 78 7.90 3.30 0.55
N THR A 79 7.39 4.20 -0.29
CA THR A 79 8.22 5.08 -1.12
C THR A 79 8.98 6.08 -0.27
N ALA A 80 8.31 6.74 0.69
CA ALA A 80 8.96 7.68 1.60
C ALA A 80 10.07 7.01 2.41
N TYR A 81 9.84 5.78 2.89
CA TYR A 81 10.83 4.97 3.59
C TYR A 81 12.03 4.59 2.70
N ALA A 82 11.78 4.12 1.47
CA ALA A 82 12.84 3.79 0.52
C ALA A 82 13.69 5.03 0.14
N VAL A 83 13.07 6.19 -0.03
CA VAL A 83 13.80 7.45 -0.29
C VAL A 83 14.67 7.84 0.89
N LYS A 84 14.19 7.69 2.13
CA LYS A 84 15.01 7.92 3.33
C LYS A 84 16.25 7.04 3.31
N ARG A 85 16.08 5.73 3.08
CA ARG A 85 17.19 4.75 3.03
C ARG A 85 18.22 5.12 1.96
N ALA A 86 17.76 5.39 0.74
CA ALA A 86 18.66 5.70 -0.38
C ALA A 86 19.48 6.97 -0.17
N VAL A 87 18.89 7.99 0.46
CA VAL A 87 19.49 9.33 0.53
C VAL A 87 20.25 9.54 1.82
N ILE A 88 19.61 9.22 2.94
CA ILE A 88 20.16 9.50 4.26
C ILE A 88 21.11 8.37 4.67
N ASP A 89 20.74 7.12 4.38
CA ASP A 89 21.53 5.96 4.78
C ASP A 89 22.50 5.49 3.67
N GLY A 90 22.36 6.02 2.44
CA GLY A 90 23.15 5.60 1.28
C GLY A 90 22.78 4.19 0.77
N GLU A 91 21.63 3.68 1.17
CA GLU A 91 21.24 2.29 0.94
C GLU A 91 20.25 2.17 -0.23
N PRO A 92 20.64 1.55 -1.37
CA PRO A 92 19.73 1.38 -2.48
C PRO A 92 18.57 0.46 -2.11
N ILE A 93 17.45 0.60 -2.83
CA ILE A 93 16.31 -0.31 -2.65
C ILE A 93 16.67 -1.72 -3.15
N THR A 94 17.02 -2.60 -2.23
CA THR A 94 17.31 -4.02 -2.49
C THR A 94 16.14 -4.92 -2.13
N GLU A 95 15.28 -4.45 -1.23
CA GLU A 95 14.10 -5.16 -0.74
C GLU A 95 12.96 -4.19 -0.41
N ARG A 96 11.77 -4.76 -0.25
CA ARG A 96 10.58 -4.01 0.14
C ARG A 96 9.62 -4.88 0.94
N VAL A 97 8.74 -4.22 1.69
CA VAL A 97 7.58 -4.89 2.29
C VAL A 97 6.59 -5.26 1.19
N VAL A 98 6.14 -6.52 1.21
CA VAL A 98 5.09 -7.08 0.35
C VAL A 98 4.01 -7.70 1.25
N THR A 99 2.76 -7.32 1.04
CA THR A 99 1.62 -7.94 1.72
C THR A 99 1.15 -9.17 0.95
N LEU A 100 1.18 -10.34 1.59
CA LEU A 100 0.66 -11.61 1.06
C LEU A 100 -0.72 -11.85 1.68
N THR A 101 -1.75 -12.03 0.87
CA THR A 101 -3.13 -12.17 1.36
C THR A 101 -4.04 -12.90 0.37
N GLY A 102 -5.27 -13.20 0.77
CA GLY A 102 -6.26 -13.97 -0.01
C GLY A 102 -6.51 -15.36 0.57
N GLU A 103 -7.64 -15.97 0.18
CA GLU A 103 -8.11 -17.23 0.76
C GLU A 103 -7.21 -18.42 0.42
N ALA A 104 -6.41 -18.33 -0.65
CA ALA A 104 -5.46 -19.39 -1.03
C ALA A 104 -4.14 -19.31 -0.24
N ILE A 105 -3.97 -18.36 0.69
CA ILE A 105 -2.75 -18.17 1.49
C ILE A 105 -3.01 -18.61 2.94
N ALA A 106 -2.33 -19.65 3.40
CA ALA A 106 -2.50 -20.16 4.76
C ALA A 106 -2.00 -19.20 5.85
N ARG A 107 -0.94 -18.43 5.58
CA ARG A 107 -0.33 -17.47 6.51
C ARG A 107 -0.27 -16.08 5.90
N PRO A 108 -1.39 -15.32 5.86
CA PRO A 108 -1.38 -13.96 5.35
C PRO A 108 -0.54 -13.04 6.25
N GLY A 109 0.13 -12.06 5.66
CA GLY A 109 1.01 -11.18 6.41
C GLY A 109 1.89 -10.31 5.53
N ASN A 110 2.77 -9.55 6.17
CA ASN A 110 3.76 -8.72 5.50
C ASN A 110 5.13 -9.39 5.56
N VAL A 111 5.83 -9.45 4.43
CA VAL A 111 7.19 -10.00 4.34
C VAL A 111 8.15 -8.97 3.76
N TRP A 112 9.42 -9.03 4.16
CA TRP A 112 10.50 -8.36 3.46
C TRP A 112 10.92 -9.22 2.28
N ALA A 113 10.73 -8.72 1.06
CA ALA A 113 11.08 -9.42 -0.16
C ALA A 113 12.17 -8.67 -0.92
N ARG A 114 13.25 -9.38 -1.27
CA ARG A 114 14.26 -8.86 -2.19
C ARG A 114 13.68 -8.65 -3.57
N LEU A 115 14.13 -7.58 -4.23
CA LEU A 115 13.83 -7.38 -5.63
C LEU A 115 14.47 -8.52 -6.45
N GLY A 116 13.72 -9.07 -7.39
CA GLY A 116 14.12 -10.23 -8.17
C GLY A 116 13.65 -11.58 -7.62
N THR A 117 13.26 -11.67 -6.34
CA THR A 117 12.72 -12.92 -5.77
C THR A 117 11.49 -13.37 -6.57
N PRO A 118 11.42 -14.63 -7.03
CA PRO A 118 10.23 -15.13 -7.72
C PRO A 118 8.99 -15.04 -6.84
N VAL A 119 7.86 -14.58 -7.38
CA VAL A 119 6.59 -14.49 -6.64
C VAL A 119 6.20 -15.85 -6.03
N ARG A 120 6.40 -16.95 -6.76
CA ARG A 120 6.17 -18.31 -6.26
C ARG A 120 6.88 -18.62 -4.95
N HIS A 121 8.08 -18.08 -4.74
CA HIS A 121 8.86 -18.34 -3.55
C HIS A 121 8.17 -17.75 -2.32
N LEU A 122 7.71 -16.50 -2.43
CA LEU A 122 6.97 -15.83 -1.36
C LEU A 122 5.63 -16.51 -1.08
N LEU A 123 4.91 -16.91 -2.13
CA LEU A 123 3.61 -17.58 -1.98
C LEU A 123 3.77 -18.94 -1.29
N ASN A 124 4.75 -19.75 -1.70
CA ASN A 124 5.02 -21.05 -1.09
C ASN A 124 5.42 -20.89 0.38
N ASP A 125 6.26 -19.91 0.71
CA ASP A 125 6.64 -19.59 2.10
C ASP A 125 5.43 -19.20 2.96
N ALA A 126 4.43 -18.54 2.37
CA ALA A 126 3.16 -18.21 3.02
C ALA A 126 2.14 -19.37 3.03
N GLY A 127 2.49 -20.55 2.54
CA GLY A 127 1.60 -21.73 2.50
C GLY A 127 0.51 -21.61 1.44
N PHE A 128 0.88 -21.18 0.24
CA PHE A 128 -0.04 -21.08 -0.89
C PHE A 128 -0.63 -22.44 -1.31
N CYS A 129 -1.96 -22.51 -1.29
CA CYS A 129 -2.76 -23.70 -1.61
C CYS A 129 -3.65 -23.39 -2.83
N PRO A 130 -3.11 -23.46 -4.05
CA PRO A 130 -3.85 -23.08 -5.25
C PRO A 130 -4.95 -24.09 -5.59
N SER A 131 -6.08 -23.56 -6.03
CA SER A 131 -7.07 -24.29 -6.83
C SER A 131 -6.60 -24.47 -8.29
N ALA A 132 -7.31 -25.30 -9.07
CA ALA A 132 -6.93 -25.58 -10.46
C ALA A 132 -6.83 -24.30 -11.32
N ASP A 133 -7.73 -23.34 -11.12
CA ASP A 133 -7.80 -22.07 -11.84
C ASP A 133 -7.30 -20.87 -11.01
N GLN A 134 -6.37 -21.13 -10.08
CA GLN A 134 -5.92 -20.12 -9.13
C GLN A 134 -5.24 -18.94 -9.82
N MET A 135 -5.84 -17.75 -9.67
CA MET A 135 -5.21 -16.49 -10.07
C MET A 135 -4.43 -15.86 -8.91
N VAL A 136 -3.36 -15.15 -9.25
CA VAL A 136 -2.63 -14.28 -8.31
C VAL A 136 -2.60 -12.87 -8.89
N ILE A 137 -2.98 -11.89 -8.08
CA ILE A 137 -3.04 -10.48 -8.45
C ILE A 137 -1.87 -9.77 -7.79
N MET A 138 -1.05 -9.07 -8.57
CA MET A 138 -0.05 -8.14 -8.05
C MET A 138 -0.70 -6.78 -7.84
N GLY A 139 -0.80 -6.34 -6.59
CA GLY A 139 -1.51 -5.14 -6.16
C GLY A 139 -2.77 -5.46 -5.36
N GLY A 140 -3.59 -4.44 -5.14
CA GLY A 140 -4.91 -4.61 -4.50
C GLY A 140 -5.98 -5.03 -5.51
N PRO A 141 -7.19 -5.42 -5.06
CA PRO A 141 -8.24 -5.95 -5.94
C PRO A 141 -8.60 -5.00 -7.09
N LEU A 142 -8.59 -3.68 -6.87
CA LEU A 142 -9.05 -2.70 -7.87
C LEU A 142 -7.97 -2.09 -8.77
N MET A 143 -6.71 -2.10 -8.33
CA MET A 143 -5.58 -1.47 -9.04
C MET A 143 -4.51 -2.49 -9.46
N GLY A 144 -4.65 -3.74 -9.03
CA GLY A 144 -3.73 -4.81 -9.37
C GLY A 144 -4.05 -5.44 -10.72
N PHE A 145 -3.10 -6.24 -11.19
CA PHE A 145 -3.24 -7.03 -12.41
C PHE A 145 -2.93 -8.50 -12.12
N THR A 146 -3.61 -9.39 -12.83
CA THR A 146 -3.36 -10.83 -12.73
C THR A 146 -1.99 -11.14 -13.30
N LEU A 147 -1.20 -11.90 -12.55
CA LEU A 147 0.10 -12.37 -13.00
C LEU A 147 -0.08 -13.49 -14.04
N PRO A 148 0.65 -13.41 -15.17
CA PRO A 148 0.56 -14.44 -16.21
C PRO A 148 1.27 -15.74 -15.80
N TRP A 149 2.25 -15.67 -14.90
CA TRP A 149 2.93 -16.81 -14.28
C TRP A 149 3.52 -16.40 -12.92
N LEU A 150 3.81 -17.37 -12.04
CA LEU A 150 4.30 -17.11 -10.69
C LEU A 150 5.83 -16.98 -10.59
N ASP A 151 6.57 -17.29 -11.66
CA ASP A 151 8.02 -17.06 -11.76
C ASP A 151 8.41 -15.60 -12.04
N VAL A 152 7.42 -14.70 -12.17
CA VAL A 152 7.74 -13.28 -12.31
C VAL A 152 8.50 -12.78 -11.07
N PRO A 153 9.47 -11.87 -11.25
CA PRO A 153 10.21 -11.31 -10.14
C PRO A 153 9.34 -10.33 -9.34
N VAL A 154 9.58 -10.27 -8.03
CA VAL A 154 9.22 -9.14 -7.19
C VAL A 154 9.96 -7.91 -7.70
N VAL A 155 9.23 -6.84 -7.97
CA VAL A 155 9.77 -5.58 -8.49
C VAL A 155 9.39 -4.41 -7.59
N LYS A 156 9.94 -3.23 -7.86
CA LYS A 156 9.71 -2.00 -7.09
C LYS A 156 8.24 -1.56 -6.99
N ILE A 157 7.32 -2.17 -7.74
CA ILE A 157 5.88 -1.89 -7.68
C ILE A 157 5.07 -2.99 -6.97
N THR A 158 5.69 -4.12 -6.62
CA THR A 158 5.05 -5.26 -5.96
C THR A 158 4.75 -4.95 -4.50
N ASN A 159 3.69 -4.19 -4.23
CA ASN A 159 3.27 -3.85 -2.85
C ASN A 159 2.48 -4.98 -2.18
N CYS A 160 1.71 -5.72 -2.97
CA CYS A 160 0.80 -6.76 -2.47
C CYS A 160 0.70 -7.90 -3.49
N LEU A 161 0.54 -9.12 -3.00
CA LEU A 161 0.19 -10.31 -3.75
C LEU A 161 -1.10 -10.88 -3.14
N LEU A 162 -2.17 -10.83 -3.92
CA LEU A 162 -3.50 -11.28 -3.53
C LEU A 162 -3.84 -12.57 -4.28
N ALA A 163 -4.13 -13.64 -3.56
CA ALA A 163 -4.56 -14.92 -4.13
C ALA A 163 -5.98 -15.27 -3.67
N PRO A 164 -7.02 -14.80 -4.37
CA PRO A 164 -8.40 -14.99 -3.97
C PRO A 164 -8.89 -16.42 -4.27
N SER A 165 -9.98 -16.89 -3.64
CA SER A 165 -10.55 -18.20 -4.00
C SER A 165 -11.01 -18.30 -5.47
N ALA A 166 -10.88 -19.46 -6.11
CA ALA A 166 -11.32 -19.69 -7.51
C ALA A 166 -12.81 -19.47 -7.76
N ASN A 167 -13.67 -19.70 -6.75
CA ASN A 167 -15.12 -19.45 -6.87
C ASN A 167 -15.47 -17.96 -6.82
N GLY A 168 -14.50 -17.10 -6.49
CA GLY A 168 -14.58 -15.66 -6.67
C GLY A 168 -14.20 -15.29 -8.09
N GLY A 169 -15.12 -15.44 -9.05
CA GLY A 169 -15.09 -14.63 -10.27
C GLY A 169 -15.06 -13.12 -9.93
N PRO A 170 -15.37 -12.20 -10.86
CA PRO A 170 -15.30 -10.76 -10.58
C PRO A 170 -16.39 -10.24 -9.59
N THR A 171 -16.79 -11.03 -8.59
CA THR A 171 -17.66 -10.65 -7.46
C THR A 171 -17.00 -9.65 -6.51
N TRP A 172 -15.67 -9.50 -6.52
CA TRP A 172 -14.99 -8.42 -5.78
C TRP A 172 -15.28 -7.02 -6.37
N ARG A 173 -15.74 -6.91 -7.63
CA ARG A 173 -16.23 -5.63 -8.19
C ARG A 173 -17.61 -5.24 -7.66
N THR A 174 -18.40 -6.19 -7.17
CA THR A 174 -19.80 -5.97 -6.74
C THR A 174 -20.03 -6.08 -5.24
N THR A 175 -19.10 -6.64 -4.47
CA THR A 175 -19.25 -6.77 -3.02
C THR A 175 -18.22 -5.93 -2.26
N GLY A 176 -18.61 -4.70 -1.94
CA GLY A 176 -17.91 -3.81 -0.99
C GLY A 176 -17.95 -4.30 0.47
N ARG A 177 -17.80 -5.61 0.70
CA ARG A 177 -17.78 -6.24 2.02
C ARG A 177 -16.79 -7.40 2.03
N THR A 178 -15.51 -7.07 2.11
CA THR A 178 -14.55 -7.99 2.74
C THR A 178 -14.48 -7.59 4.20
N LYS A 179 -14.98 -8.46 5.08
CA LYS A 179 -14.68 -8.40 6.51
C LYS A 179 -13.16 -8.53 6.63
N LEU A 180 -12.48 -7.41 6.86
CA LEU A 180 -11.16 -7.44 7.44
C LEU A 180 -11.35 -8.01 8.85
N HIS A 181 -10.88 -9.24 9.07
CA HIS A 181 -10.75 -9.75 10.42
C HIS A 181 -9.80 -8.82 11.18
N PRO A 182 -10.22 -8.27 12.33
CA PRO A 182 -9.34 -7.47 13.17
C PRO A 182 -8.21 -8.36 13.70
N LEU A 183 -6.98 -7.86 13.63
CA LEU A 183 -5.89 -8.30 14.51
C LEU A 183 -6.17 -7.82 15.93
#